data_AF-A0A1Y4STV7-F1
#
_entry.id   AF-A0A1Y4STV7-F1
#
_cell.length_a   1.000
_cell.length_b   1.000
_cell.length_c   1.000
_cell.angle_alpha   90.00
_cell.angle_beta   90.00
_cell.angle_gamma   90.00
#
_symmetry.space_group_name_H-M   'P 1'
#
loop_
_entity.id
_entity.type
_entity.pdbx_description
1 polymer ?
#
loop_
_entity_poly.entity_id
_entity_poly.type
_entity_poly.pdbx_seq_one_letter_code
_entity_poly.pdbx_strand_id
1 'polypeptide(L)'
;MKKTLLILTTLCIGYFCIAASSKNISIYTVETEAETIMDQLYENKNVETYKFIIDNAIEDGCINITYYIDNEVVKNYLNVLTFQEKTSYFFVGTTSKCLILRPDENHKSFHNGKIDVSTIDEGFVSALQNVKYIREEKTMIRTDDLIIQFENGYNNHNYRIDIKYSMGIA
;
A
#
# COMPACT_ATOMS: atom_id res chain seq x y z
N MET A 1 -38.05 56.83 29.92
CA MET A 1 -37.66 55.71 29.04
C MET A 1 -36.68 54.82 29.77
N LYS A 2 -37.01 53.55 30.03
CA LYS A 2 -36.09 52.40 30.04
C LYS A 2 -36.96 51.15 30.06
N LYS A 3 -37.01 50.48 28.92
CA LYS A 3 -37.85 49.30 28.65
C LYS A 3 -37.31 48.11 29.44
N THR A 4 -38.22 47.40 30.06
CA THR A 4 -38.10 45.99 30.44
C THR A 4 -37.77 45.13 29.22
N LEU A 5 -36.86 44.17 29.35
CA LEU A 5 -37.02 42.84 28.75
C LEU A 5 -36.09 41.81 29.41
N LEU A 6 -36.73 40.79 29.98
CA LEU A 6 -36.17 39.55 30.50
C LEU A 6 -36.18 38.53 29.36
N ILE A 7 -35.05 37.90 29.01
CA ILE A 7 -35.08 36.57 28.38
C ILE A 7 -33.94 35.71 28.95
N LEU A 8 -34.39 34.65 29.60
CA LEU A 8 -33.68 33.47 30.06
C LEU A 8 -33.36 32.60 28.84
N THR A 9 -32.08 32.33 28.53
CA THR A 9 -31.71 31.23 27.63
C THR A 9 -30.38 30.62 28.02
N THR A 10 -30.49 29.45 28.66
CA THR A 10 -29.79 28.20 28.34
C THR A 10 -28.27 28.20 28.29
N LEU A 11 -27.68 27.53 29.29
CA LEU A 11 -26.63 26.51 29.14
C LEU A 11 -26.03 26.40 27.72
N CYS A 12 -25.12 27.30 27.37
CA CYS A 12 -24.09 26.96 26.41
C CYS A 12 -23.02 26.20 27.21
N ILE A 13 -23.29 24.92 27.43
CA ILE A 13 -22.23 23.91 27.54
C ILE A 13 -21.28 24.28 26.41
N GLY A 14 -20.07 24.68 26.78
CA GLY A 14 -19.00 24.85 25.83
C GLY A 14 -18.82 23.49 25.16
N TYR A 15 -19.53 23.29 24.06
CA TYR A 15 -19.03 22.54 22.92
C TYR A 15 -17.76 23.30 22.51
N PHE A 16 -16.69 23.09 23.28
CA PHE A 16 -15.41 22.87 22.63
C PHE A 16 -15.67 21.62 21.81
N CYS A 17 -16.19 21.86 20.59
CA CYS A 17 -15.95 21.01 19.47
C CYS A 17 -14.49 20.61 19.62
N ILE A 18 -14.25 19.35 19.98
CA ILE A 18 -13.00 18.73 19.62
C ILE A 18 -13.07 18.79 18.10
N ALA A 19 -12.54 19.88 17.55
CA ALA A 19 -12.14 19.91 16.19
C ALA A 19 -11.05 18.85 16.13
N ALA A 20 -11.45 17.63 15.82
CA ALA A 20 -10.62 16.80 14.99
C ALA A 20 -10.42 17.64 13.73
N SER A 21 -9.38 18.46 13.76
CA SER A 21 -8.72 18.92 12.58
C SER A 21 -8.25 17.60 11.94
N SER A 22 -9.12 17.02 11.11
CA SER A 22 -8.64 16.19 10.02
C SER A 22 -7.84 17.18 9.20
N LYS A 23 -6.54 17.25 9.48
CA LYS A 23 -5.62 17.71 8.47
C LYS A 23 -5.83 16.70 7.37
N ASN A 24 -6.61 17.12 6.39
CA ASN A 24 -6.99 16.33 5.24
C ASN A 24 -5.71 16.22 4.42
N ILE A 25 -4.80 15.38 4.90
CA ILE A 25 -3.60 14.99 4.18
C ILE A 25 -4.09 13.90 3.22
N SER A 26 -4.89 14.35 2.26
CA SER A 26 -5.03 13.65 1.00
C SER A 26 -3.80 13.99 0.20
N ILE A 27 -2.70 13.30 0.48
CA ILE A 27 -1.48 13.57 -0.24
C ILE A 27 -0.90 12.22 -0.66
N TYR A 28 -1.09 11.91 -1.94
CA TYR A 28 0.00 11.36 -2.73
C TYR A 28 1.15 12.36 -2.60
N THR A 29 1.89 12.29 -1.49
CA THR A 29 3.08 13.10 -1.35
C THR A 29 4.21 12.26 -1.88
N VAL A 30 4.76 12.72 -3.00
CA VAL A 30 6.19 12.55 -3.26
C VAL A 30 6.89 13.33 -2.13
N GLU A 31 6.92 12.77 -0.91
CA GLU A 31 7.53 13.40 0.26
C GLU A 31 9.01 13.00 0.34
N THR A 32 9.84 14.01 0.15
CA THR A 32 11.30 14.05 0.09
C THR A 32 12.00 13.74 1.42
N GLU A 33 11.46 12.86 2.25
CA GLU A 33 12.22 12.19 3.33
C GLU A 33 12.25 10.65 3.14
N ALA A 34 11.81 10.21 1.95
CA ALA A 34 12.13 8.95 1.28
C ALA A 34 13.57 8.92 0.69
N GLU A 35 14.40 9.94 0.96
CA GLU A 35 15.62 10.26 0.21
C GLU A 35 16.62 9.10 0.08
N THR A 36 16.77 8.23 1.09
CA THR A 36 17.74 7.11 1.03
C THR A 36 17.18 5.82 0.41
N ILE A 37 15.86 5.61 0.38
CA ILE A 37 15.19 4.54 -0.41
C ILE A 37 15.08 4.98 -1.88
N MET A 38 14.87 6.27 -2.11
CA MET A 38 14.99 6.94 -3.41
C MET A 38 16.40 6.73 -3.99
N ASP A 39 17.48 6.94 -3.21
CA ASP A 39 18.85 6.84 -3.72
C ASP A 39 19.25 5.44 -4.28
N GLN A 40 18.65 4.35 -3.80
CA GLN A 40 18.89 3.00 -4.35
C GLN A 40 17.93 2.58 -5.47
N LEU A 41 16.84 3.32 -5.70
CA LEU A 41 16.13 3.34 -6.98
C LEU A 41 16.94 4.11 -8.05
N TYR A 42 17.84 5.02 -7.62
CA TYR A 42 18.60 5.95 -8.47
C TYR A 42 19.93 5.46 -9.07
N GLU A 43 20.40 4.22 -8.84
CA GLU A 43 21.52 3.67 -9.64
C GLU A 43 21.08 3.11 -11.02
N ASN A 44 19.77 3.11 -11.32
CA ASN A 44 19.26 2.85 -12.67
C ASN A 44 18.03 3.72 -12.93
N LYS A 45 18.13 4.64 -13.89
CA LYS A 45 17.17 5.75 -14.13
C LYS A 45 15.74 5.36 -14.56
N ASN A 46 15.32 4.09 -14.44
CA ASN A 46 14.07 3.56 -14.99
C ASN A 46 13.32 2.65 -14.00
N VAL A 47 12.96 3.15 -12.81
CA VAL A 47 12.18 2.37 -11.82
C VAL A 47 10.89 3.10 -11.48
N GLU A 48 9.75 2.50 -11.83
CA GLU A 48 8.43 2.99 -11.40
C GLU A 48 8.18 2.52 -9.96
N THR A 49 7.76 3.43 -9.08
CA THR A 49 7.64 3.18 -7.63
C THR A 49 6.33 3.75 -7.08
N TYR A 50 5.69 2.97 -6.21
CA TYR A 50 4.42 3.25 -5.57
C TYR A 50 4.59 3.19 -4.05
N LYS A 51 4.23 4.25 -3.32
CA LYS A 51 4.17 4.26 -1.85
C LYS A 51 2.73 3.96 -1.41
N PHE A 52 2.55 2.99 -0.54
CA PHE A 52 1.27 2.60 0.03
C PHE A 52 1.25 2.87 1.54
N ILE A 53 0.11 3.37 2.00
CA ILE A 53 -0.19 3.59 3.42
C ILE A 53 -1.24 2.57 3.82
N ILE A 54 -0.95 1.80 4.86
CA ILE A 54 -1.90 0.90 5.49
C ILE A 54 -2.39 1.61 6.75
N ASP A 55 -3.59 2.19 6.72
CA ASP A 55 -4.21 2.81 7.87
C ASP A 55 -5.15 1.85 8.60
N ASN A 56 -5.08 1.86 9.93
CA ASN A 56 -5.80 0.94 10.82
C ASN A 56 -5.59 -0.54 10.43
N ALA A 57 -4.36 -0.93 10.11
CA ALA A 57 -3.99 -2.34 10.03
C ALA A 57 -4.40 -3.00 11.35
N ILE A 58 -5.20 -4.05 11.25
CA ILE A 58 -5.44 -4.92 12.40
C ILE A 58 -4.07 -5.49 12.81
N GLU A 59 -3.82 -5.57 14.12
CA GLU A 59 -2.56 -6.12 14.66
C GLU A 59 -2.18 -7.42 13.92
N ASP A 60 -0.90 -7.55 13.55
CA ASP A 60 -0.33 -8.69 12.80
C ASP A 60 -0.77 -8.86 11.32
N GLY A 61 -1.03 -7.77 10.59
CA GLY A 61 -1.23 -7.81 9.13
C GLY A 61 0.02 -8.16 8.32
N CYS A 62 -0.14 -8.66 7.08
CA CYS A 62 0.97 -9.00 6.19
C CYS A 62 0.69 -8.74 4.69
N ILE A 63 1.76 -8.68 3.89
CA ILE A 63 1.71 -8.63 2.42
C ILE A 63 2.06 -9.99 1.83
N ASN A 64 1.20 -10.44 0.90
CA ASN A 64 1.39 -11.62 0.08
C ASN A 64 1.58 -11.22 -1.39
N ILE A 65 2.40 -11.97 -2.11
CA ILE A 65 2.61 -11.79 -3.55
C ILE A 65 2.31 -13.10 -4.26
N THR A 66 1.34 -13.10 -5.17
CA THR A 66 0.94 -14.30 -5.90
C THR A 66 1.08 -14.09 -7.41
N TYR A 67 1.67 -15.07 -8.06
CA TYR A 67 1.98 -15.10 -9.49
C TYR A 67 1.06 -16.10 -10.17
N TYR A 68 0.42 -15.67 -11.26
CA TYR A 68 -0.52 -16.48 -12.03
C TYR A 68 -0.14 -16.54 -13.50
N ILE A 69 -0.37 -17.70 -14.11
CA ILE A 69 -0.38 -17.91 -15.57
C ILE A 69 -1.75 -18.48 -15.91
N ASP A 70 -2.49 -17.82 -16.81
CA ASP A 70 -3.84 -18.23 -17.20
C ASP A 70 -4.82 -18.44 -16.02
N ASN A 71 -4.69 -17.58 -15.00
CA ASN A 71 -5.41 -17.64 -13.71
C ASN A 71 -5.03 -18.79 -12.78
N GLU A 72 -4.09 -19.66 -13.15
CA GLU A 72 -3.53 -20.68 -12.27
C GLU A 72 -2.37 -20.12 -11.45
N VAL A 73 -2.36 -20.40 -10.14
CA VAL A 73 -1.27 -19.98 -9.25
C VAL A 73 -0.02 -20.81 -9.54
N VAL A 74 1.05 -20.15 -9.99
CA VAL A 74 2.35 -20.80 -10.26
C VAL A 74 3.37 -20.56 -9.17
N LYS A 75 3.24 -19.44 -8.44
CA LYS A 75 4.11 -19.13 -7.30
C LYS A 75 3.41 -18.22 -6.30
N ASN A 76 3.69 -18.43 -5.02
CA ASN A 76 3.18 -17.57 -3.97
C ASN A 76 4.27 -17.32 -2.92
N TYR A 77 4.47 -16.05 -2.57
CA TYR A 77 5.28 -15.63 -1.45
C TYR A 77 4.38 -15.06 -0.38
N LEU A 78 4.27 -15.79 0.73
CA LEU A 78 3.45 -15.40 1.86
C LEU A 78 4.26 -14.59 2.87
N ASN A 79 3.57 -13.69 3.56
CA ASN A 79 4.07 -12.89 4.67
C ASN A 79 5.38 -12.13 4.34
N VAL A 80 5.53 -11.69 3.09
CA VAL A 80 6.73 -10.98 2.57
C VAL A 80 7.10 -9.81 3.46
N LEU A 81 6.09 -9.10 3.94
CA LEU A 81 6.20 -8.03 4.92
C LEU A 81 5.13 -8.21 5.98
N THR A 82 5.50 -8.18 7.26
CA THR A 82 4.55 -8.26 8.38
C THR A 82 4.59 -6.99 9.23
N PHE A 83 3.41 -6.43 9.51
CA PHE A 83 3.20 -5.17 10.23
C PHE A 83 2.76 -5.42 11.67
N GLN A 84 3.15 -4.55 12.59
CA GLN A 84 2.68 -4.57 14.00
C GLN A 84 1.85 -3.35 14.36
N GLU A 85 1.95 -2.29 13.58
CA GLU A 85 1.40 -1.00 13.95
C GLU A 85 0.05 -0.75 13.29
N LYS A 86 -0.75 0.09 13.94
CA LYS A 86 -2.05 0.52 13.41
C LYS A 86 -1.91 1.23 12.08
N THR A 87 -0.81 1.96 11.87
CA THR A 87 -0.49 2.51 10.56
C THR A 87 0.90 2.05 10.17
N SER A 88 1.06 1.57 8.94
CA SER A 88 2.37 1.18 8.41
C SER A 88 2.48 1.55 6.94
N TYR A 89 3.72 1.76 6.49
CA TYR A 89 4.01 2.22 5.15
C TYR A 89 4.94 1.23 4.45
N PHE A 90 4.69 1.00 3.17
CA PHE A 90 5.59 0.21 2.33
C PHE A 90 5.59 0.70 0.90
N PHE A 91 6.62 0.33 0.17
CA PHE A 91 6.87 0.69 -1.21
C PHE A 91 6.80 -0.56 -2.08
N VAL A 92 6.23 -0.41 -3.26
CA VAL A 92 6.32 -1.38 -4.36
C VAL A 92 7.05 -0.68 -5.50
N GLY A 93 8.14 -1.27 -5.98
CA GLY A 93 8.89 -0.77 -7.14
C GLY A 93 9.14 -1.88 -8.15
N THR A 94 9.31 -1.52 -9.41
CA THR A 94 9.56 -2.47 -10.49
C THR A 94 10.73 -2.04 -11.37
N THR A 95 11.69 -2.92 -11.56
CA THR A 95 12.73 -2.77 -12.60
C THR A 95 12.39 -3.58 -13.83
N SER A 96 13.27 -3.58 -14.84
CA SER A 96 13.09 -4.39 -16.05
C SER A 96 12.95 -5.90 -15.80
N LYS A 97 13.31 -6.41 -14.62
CA LYS A 97 13.16 -7.84 -14.27
C LYS A 97 12.76 -8.11 -12.83
N CYS A 98 12.76 -7.09 -11.97
CA CYS A 98 12.52 -7.31 -10.54
C CYS A 98 11.24 -6.62 -10.07
N LEU A 99 10.48 -7.33 -9.24
CA LEU A 99 9.53 -6.73 -8.31
C LEU A 99 10.25 -6.47 -6.99
N ILE A 100 10.09 -5.28 -6.43
CA ILE A 100 10.73 -4.84 -5.19
C ILE A 100 9.63 -4.41 -4.24
N LEU A 101 9.61 -4.97 -3.03
CA LEU A 101 8.83 -4.48 -1.90
C LEU A 101 9.79 -4.00 -0.82
N ARG A 102 9.51 -2.83 -0.23
CA ARG A 102 10.32 -2.32 0.89
C ARG A 102 9.44 -1.73 1.99
N PRO A 103 9.72 -2.02 3.26
CA PRO A 103 9.14 -1.24 4.35
C PRO A 103 9.68 0.20 4.41
N ASP A 104 8.91 1.11 5.01
CA ASP A 104 9.38 2.48 5.35
C ASP A 104 10.17 2.51 6.66
N GLU A 105 9.79 1.69 7.64
CA GLU A 105 10.41 1.63 8.96
C GLU A 105 10.72 0.17 9.40
N ASN A 106 11.01 -0.05 10.68
CA ASN A 106 11.27 -1.40 11.21
C ASN A 106 9.99 -2.23 11.21
N HIS A 107 10.07 -3.45 10.67
CA HIS A 107 8.95 -4.39 10.59
C HIS A 107 9.30 -5.69 11.32
N LYS A 108 8.27 -6.44 11.78
CA LYS A 108 8.44 -7.70 12.53
C LYS A 108 9.20 -8.74 11.71
N SER A 109 8.89 -8.83 10.42
CA SER A 109 9.60 -9.67 9.47
C SER A 109 9.52 -9.10 8.06
N PHE A 110 10.60 -9.27 7.31
CA PHE A 110 10.68 -8.90 5.91
C PHE A 110 11.62 -9.84 5.17
N HIS A 111 11.10 -10.54 4.16
CA HIS A 111 11.84 -11.50 3.35
C HIS A 111 11.31 -11.48 1.92
N ASN A 112 12.13 -11.90 0.95
CA ASN A 112 11.73 -11.92 -0.47
C ASN A 112 11.23 -10.57 -1.00
N GLY A 113 11.65 -9.44 -0.43
CA GLY A 113 11.27 -8.11 -0.91
C GLY A 113 12.00 -7.64 -2.17
N LYS A 114 12.82 -8.48 -2.79
CA LYS A 114 13.30 -8.29 -4.16
C LYS A 114 13.23 -9.63 -4.87
N ILE A 115 12.40 -9.71 -5.90
CA ILE A 115 12.12 -10.94 -6.64
C ILE A 115 12.46 -10.68 -8.10
N ASP A 116 13.45 -11.41 -8.63
CA ASP A 116 13.69 -11.47 -10.07
C ASP A 116 12.62 -12.36 -10.71
N VAL A 117 11.65 -11.74 -11.37
CA VAL A 117 10.49 -12.46 -11.91
C VAL A 117 10.83 -13.28 -13.14
N SER A 118 11.95 -12.97 -13.82
CA SER A 118 12.43 -13.78 -14.96
C SER A 118 12.86 -15.18 -14.54
N THR A 119 13.20 -15.37 -13.26
CA THR A 119 13.50 -16.70 -12.70
C THR A 119 12.25 -17.56 -12.45
N ILE A 120 11.06 -16.95 -12.49
CA ILE A 120 9.79 -17.66 -12.39
C ILE A 120 9.33 -18.02 -13.80
N ASP A 121 9.18 -17.01 -14.65
CA ASP A 121 8.87 -17.12 -16.08
C ASP A 121 9.10 -15.76 -16.75
N GLU A 122 9.60 -15.74 -17.99
CA GLU A 122 9.91 -14.50 -18.72
C GLU A 122 8.64 -13.65 -18.98
N GLY A 123 7.45 -14.26 -19.06
CA GLY A 123 6.20 -13.52 -19.23
C GLY A 123 5.88 -12.57 -18.06
N PHE A 124 6.38 -12.85 -16.85
CA PHE A 124 6.22 -11.92 -15.72
C PHE A 124 7.03 -10.63 -15.89
N VAL A 125 8.12 -10.65 -16.67
CA VAL A 125 8.83 -9.42 -17.05
C VAL A 125 7.91 -8.50 -17.85
N SER A 126 7.11 -9.08 -18.75
CA SER A 126 6.10 -8.33 -19.52
C SER A 126 4.94 -7.85 -18.64
N ALA A 127 4.53 -8.64 -17.64
CA ALA A 127 3.50 -8.24 -16.68
C ALA A 127 3.91 -7.00 -15.88
N LEU A 128 5.15 -6.93 -15.37
CA LEU A 128 5.65 -5.79 -14.58
C LEU A 128 5.55 -4.44 -15.29
N GLN A 129 5.48 -4.44 -16.63
CA GLN A 129 5.40 -3.21 -17.43
C GLN A 129 3.98 -2.64 -17.53
N ASN A 130 2.96 -3.37 -17.06
CA ASN A 130 1.57 -2.96 -17.19
C ASN A 130 0.82 -3.10 -15.87
N VAL A 131 0.72 -1.98 -15.14
CA VAL A 131 -0.12 -1.91 -13.95
C VAL A 131 -1.59 -1.90 -14.37
N LYS A 132 -2.31 -2.95 -13.97
CA LYS A 132 -3.73 -3.09 -14.30
C LYS A 132 -4.63 -2.47 -13.27
N TYR A 133 -4.20 -2.48 -12.01
CA TYR A 133 -4.96 -1.96 -10.89
C TYR A 133 -4.03 -1.46 -9.79
N ILE A 134 -4.42 -0.33 -9.20
CA ILE A 134 -3.88 0.20 -7.95
C ILE A 134 -5.07 0.52 -7.07
N ARG A 135 -5.01 0.12 -5.81
CA ARG A 135 -6.03 0.51 -4.83
C ARG A 135 -5.93 2.00 -4.56
N GLU A 136 -7.01 2.73 -4.84
CA GLU A 136 -7.13 4.16 -4.55
C GLU A 136 -7.97 4.44 -3.30
N GLU A 137 -8.74 3.46 -2.84
CA GLU A 137 -9.62 3.61 -1.69
C GLU A 137 -8.84 3.75 -0.38
N LYS A 138 -9.21 4.78 0.39
CA LYS A 138 -8.66 5.07 1.73
C LYS A 138 -9.42 4.39 2.87
N THR A 139 -10.28 3.46 2.53
CA THR A 139 -11.02 2.64 3.49
C THR A 139 -10.05 1.67 4.17
N MET A 140 -10.39 1.27 5.40
CA MET A 140 -9.65 0.24 6.13
C MET A 140 -9.40 -0.98 5.24
N ILE A 141 -8.14 -1.40 5.17
CA ILE A 141 -7.77 -2.59 4.41
C ILE A 141 -8.22 -3.87 5.11
N ARG A 142 -8.67 -4.84 4.33
CA ARG A 142 -9.17 -6.14 4.81
C ARG A 142 -8.34 -7.27 4.23
N THR A 143 -8.44 -8.45 4.84
CA THR A 143 -7.82 -9.66 4.30
C THR A 143 -8.29 -9.90 2.87
N ASP A 144 -7.33 -10.25 2.01
CA ASP A 144 -7.45 -10.49 0.57
C ASP A 144 -7.69 -9.25 -0.28
N ASP A 145 -7.65 -8.05 0.31
CA ASP A 145 -7.68 -6.81 -0.44
C ASP A 145 -6.48 -6.73 -1.38
N LEU A 146 -6.79 -6.52 -2.67
CA LEU A 146 -5.80 -6.25 -3.70
C LEU A 146 -5.24 -4.84 -3.50
N ILE A 147 -3.92 -4.75 -3.42
CA ILE A 147 -3.19 -3.48 -3.34
C ILE A 147 -2.83 -3.00 -4.74
N ILE A 148 -2.13 -3.85 -5.47
CA ILE A 148 -1.63 -3.56 -6.81
C ILE A 148 -1.60 -4.85 -7.61
N GLN A 149 -1.89 -4.72 -8.90
CA GLN A 149 -1.86 -5.80 -9.85
C GLN A 149 -1.10 -5.38 -11.09
N PHE A 150 -0.21 -6.27 -11.51
CA PHE A 150 0.47 -6.22 -12.80
C PHE A 150 -0.14 -7.30 -13.67
N GLU A 151 -0.51 -6.99 -14.91
CA GLU A 151 -1.11 -7.97 -15.80
C GLU A 151 -0.74 -7.69 -17.25
N ASN A 152 -0.26 -8.70 -17.98
CA ASN A 152 -0.03 -8.56 -19.41
C ASN A 152 -0.10 -9.92 -20.14
N GLY A 153 -0.43 -9.86 -21.42
CA GLY A 153 -0.40 -11.03 -22.30
C GLY A 153 1.01 -11.25 -22.88
N TYR A 154 1.50 -12.48 -22.85
CA TYR A 154 2.78 -12.86 -23.46
C TYR A 154 2.70 -14.28 -24.02
N ASN A 155 3.14 -14.49 -25.26
CA ASN A 155 3.13 -15.80 -25.95
C ASN A 155 1.80 -16.58 -25.82
N ASN A 156 0.66 -15.91 -26.00
CA ASN A 156 -0.70 -16.45 -25.88
C ASN A 156 -1.14 -16.87 -24.46
N HIS A 157 -0.37 -16.51 -23.43
CA HIS A 157 -0.74 -16.70 -22.03
C HIS A 157 -0.99 -15.36 -21.35
N ASN A 158 -1.85 -15.35 -20.32
CA ASN A 158 -2.07 -14.17 -19.48
C ASN A 158 -1.25 -14.29 -18.18
N TYR A 159 -0.35 -13.34 -17.96
CA TYR A 159 0.50 -13.28 -16.78
C TYR A 159 -0.02 -12.22 -15.82
N ARG A 160 -0.22 -12.61 -14.56
CA ARG A 160 -0.71 -11.70 -13.52
C ARG A 160 0.12 -11.81 -12.25
N ILE A 161 0.45 -10.68 -11.64
CA ILE A 161 1.09 -10.59 -10.33
C ILE A 161 0.18 -9.78 -9.43
N ASP A 162 -0.33 -10.41 -8.38
CA ASP A 162 -1.15 -9.73 -7.36
C ASP A 162 -0.31 -9.49 -6.12
N ILE A 163 -0.37 -8.28 -5.59
CA ILE A 163 0.09 -7.96 -4.23
C ILE A 163 -1.16 -7.73 -3.37
N LYS A 164 -1.35 -8.55 -2.36
CA LYS A 164 -2.53 -8.54 -1.50
C LYS A 164 -2.15 -8.37 -0.04
N TYR A 165 -3.02 -7.71 0.70
CA TYR A 165 -2.95 -7.70 2.15
C TYR A 165 -3.69 -8.93 2.71
N SER A 166 -3.14 -9.54 3.76
CA SER A 166 -3.83 -10.54 4.55
C SER A 166 -3.64 -10.26 6.03
N MET A 167 -4.62 -10.59 6.87
CA MET A 167 -4.38 -10.64 8.31
C MET A 167 -3.58 -11.91 8.61
N GLY A 168 -2.50 -11.78 9.38
CA GLY A 168 -1.76 -12.92 9.88
C GLY A 168 -2.67 -13.79 10.73
N ILE A 169 -2.94 -15.01 10.26
CA ILE A 169 -3.34 -16.07 11.18
C ILE A 169 -2.04 -16.49 11.85
N ALA A 170 -1.77 -15.92 13.03
CA ALA A 170 -0.89 -16.55 13.99
C ALA A 170 -1.60 -17.77 14.60
#